data_AF-A0A9E0WF87-F1
#
_entry.id   AF-A0A9E0WF87-F1
#
_cell.length_a   1.000
_cell.length_b   1.000
_cell.length_c   1.000
_cell.angle_alpha   90.00
_cell.angle_beta   90.00
_cell.angle_gamma   90.00
#
_symmetry.space_group_name_H-M   'P 1'
#
loop_
_entity.id
_entity.type
_entity.pdbx_description
1 polymer ?
#
loop_
_entity_poly.entity_id
_entity_poly.type
_entity_poly.pdbx_seq_one_letter_code
_entity_poly.pdbx_strand_id
1 'polypeptide(L)'
;MIGYVTLGTNDLPRAAAFYDALFDSIGIGRLMEQENYYIAWGKGIDQPGLAASVPFNQEAATVGNGTMVELAIHSREAVDAL
;
A
#
# COMPACT_ATOMS: atom_id res chain seq x y z
N MET A 1 -16.02 6.96 -4.89
CA MET A 1 -14.60 7.23 -5.15
C MET A 1 -13.81 6.73 -3.95
N ILE A 2 -12.84 5.84 -4.15
CA ILE A 2 -12.01 5.29 -3.07
C ILE A 2 -10.78 6.19 -2.95
N GLY A 3 -10.50 6.70 -1.75
CA GLY A 3 -9.27 7.46 -1.49
C GLY A 3 -8.06 6.54 -1.42
N TYR A 4 -8.12 5.54 -0.54
CA TYR A 4 -7.15 4.44 -0.47
C TYR A 4 -7.75 3.24 0.25
N VAL A 5 -7.14 2.07 0.05
CA VAL A 5 -7.41 0.86 0.85
C VAL A 5 -6.26 0.67 1.85
N THR A 6 -6.59 0.44 3.12
CA THR A 6 -5.59 0.22 4.18
C THR A 6 -5.47 -1.26 4.53
N LEU A 7 -4.25 -1.78 4.54
CA LEU A 7 -3.89 -3.11 5.03
C LEU A 7 -3.09 -3.01 6.33
N GLY A 8 -3.44 -3.84 7.31
CA GLY A 8 -2.68 -3.92 8.56
C GLY A 8 -1.31 -4.57 8.37
N THR A 9 -0.29 -4.08 9.08
CA THR A 9 1.03 -4.74 9.15
C THR A 9 1.49 -4.88 10.60
N ASN A 10 2.22 -5.96 10.87
CA ASN A 10 2.93 -6.20 12.14
C ASN A 10 4.38 -5.66 12.10
N ASP A 11 4.85 -5.22 10.94
CA ASP A 11 6.20 -4.72 10.71
C ASP A 11 6.13 -3.64 9.63
N LEU A 12 6.05 -2.38 10.06
CA LEU A 12 5.94 -1.23 9.14
C LEU A 12 7.21 -1.03 8.30
N PRO A 13 8.44 -1.09 8.86
CA PRO A 13 9.66 -1.03 8.04
C PRO A 13 9.72 -2.08 6.94
N ARG A 14 9.34 -3.33 7.24
CA ARG A 14 9.30 -4.40 6.22
C ARG A 14 8.23 -4.14 5.17
N ALA A 15 7.04 -3.71 5.58
CA ALA A 15 5.97 -3.36 4.64
C ALA A 15 6.39 -2.19 3.74
N ALA A 16 7.06 -1.19 4.32
CA ALA A 16 7.58 -0.04 3.60
C ALA A 16 8.58 -0.45 2.52
N ALA A 17 9.60 -1.25 2.88
CA ALA A 17 10.59 -1.74 1.92
C ALA A 17 9.97 -2.55 0.77
N PHE A 18 8.94 -3.36 1.06
CA PHE A 18 8.22 -4.13 0.05
C PHE A 18 7.44 -3.22 -0.90
N TYR A 19 6.59 -2.34 -0.36
CA TYR A 19 5.72 -1.50 -1.17
C TYR A 19 6.48 -0.40 -1.90
N ASP A 20 7.55 0.15 -1.33
CA ASP A 20 8.44 1.07 -2.05
C ASP A 20 9.04 0.38 -3.28
N ALA A 21 9.63 -0.80 -3.11
CA ALA A 21 10.23 -1.54 -4.22
C ALA A 21 9.19 -1.92 -5.30
N LEU A 22 7.99 -2.33 -4.87
CA LEU A 22 6.88 -2.65 -5.76
C LEU A 22 6.42 -1.41 -6.55
N PHE A 23 6.22 -0.28 -5.89
CA PHE A 23 5.65 0.91 -6.51
C PHE A 23 6.68 1.72 -7.31
N ASP A 24 7.95 1.69 -6.92
CA ASP A 24 9.04 2.35 -7.65
C ASP A 24 9.19 1.81 -9.07
N SER A 25 8.92 0.51 -9.31
CA SER A 25 9.03 -0.10 -10.65
C SER A 25 8.01 0.47 -11.65
N ILE A 26 6.92 1.07 -11.14
CA ILE A 26 5.85 1.69 -11.94
C ILE A 26 5.70 3.20 -11.67
N GLY A 27 6.70 3.82 -11.05
CA GLY A 27 6.75 5.28 -10.82
C GLY A 27 5.72 5.80 -9.83
N ILE A 28 5.28 4.97 -8.88
CA ILE A 28 4.38 5.35 -7.79
C ILE A 28 5.22 5.55 -6.52
N GLY A 29 4.95 6.63 -5.78
CA GLY A 29 5.65 6.94 -4.54
C GLY A 29 4.72 7.07 -3.34
N ARG A 30 5.32 7.39 -2.18
CA ARG A 30 4.59 7.69 -0.95
C ARG A 30 3.89 9.05 -1.06
N LEU A 31 2.59 9.07 -0.81
CA LEU A 31 1.77 10.29 -0.73
C LEU A 31 1.70 10.85 0.69
N MET A 32 1.68 9.96 1.68
CA MET A 32 1.53 10.30 3.09
C MET A 32 2.34 9.34 3.93
N GLU A 33 2.95 9.85 4.99
CA GLU A 33 3.72 9.05 5.93
C GLU A 33 3.58 9.63 7.34
N GLN A 34 3.33 8.73 8.29
CA GLN A 34 3.42 8.98 9.71
C GLN A 34 4.33 7.92 10.32
N GLU A 35 5.45 8.39 10.88
CA GLU A 35 6.47 7.54 11.46
C GLU A 35 5.88 6.52 12.44
N ASN A 36 6.31 5.26 12.32
CA ASN A 36 5.90 4.12 13.15
C ASN A 36 4.39 3.79 13.15
N TYR A 37 3.59 4.40 12.27
CA TYR A 37 2.15 4.16 12.24
C TYR A 37 1.62 3.84 10.85
N TYR A 38 1.94 4.63 9.83
CA TYR A 38 1.19 4.61 8.58
C TYR A 38 2.02 5.10 7.39
N ILE A 39 1.86 4.44 6.23
CA ILE A 39 2.38 4.90 4.95
C ILE A 39 1.31 4.67 3.88
N ALA A 40 1.10 5.65 2.98
CA ALA A 40 0.23 5.52 1.82
C ALA A 40 1.00 5.77 0.53
N TRP A 41 0.75 4.95 -0.49
CA TRP A 41 1.27 5.06 -1.84
C TRP A 41 0.13 5.35 -2.83
N GLY A 42 0.43 6.11 -3.87
CA GLY A 42 -0.53 6.39 -4.94
C GLY A 42 0.00 7.38 -5.96
N LYS A 43 -0.71 7.51 -7.09
CA LYS A 43 -0.33 8.42 -8.19
C LYS A 43 -0.64 9.89 -7.90
N GLY A 44 -1.53 10.16 -6.94
CA GLY A 44 -2.00 11.48 -6.57
C GLY A 44 -3.12 11.38 -5.54
N ILE A 45 -3.41 12.48 -4.84
CA ILE A 45 -4.44 12.53 -3.79
C ILE A 45 -5.88 12.40 -4.33
N ASP A 46 -6.05 12.63 -5.62
CA ASP A 46 -7.30 12.52 -6.38
C ASP A 46 -7.52 11.13 -6.99
N GLN A 47 -6.57 10.21 -6.81
CA GLN A 47 -6.61 8.84 -7.33
C GLN A 47 -6.59 7.81 -6.19
N PRO A 48 -7.15 6.60 -6.38
CA PRO A 48 -7.08 5.55 -5.38
C PRO A 48 -5.63 5.15 -5.04
N GLY A 49 -5.34 5.03 -3.76
CA GLY A 49 -4.06 4.55 -3.23
C GLY A 49 -4.14 3.24 -2.44
N LEU A 50 -2.99 2.76 -2.01
CA LEU A 50 -2.84 1.67 -1.05
C LEU A 50 -2.11 2.20 0.18
N ALA A 51 -2.50 1.76 1.36
CA ALA A 51 -1.82 2.11 2.59
C ALA A 51 -1.50 0.88 3.44
N ALA A 52 -0.39 0.97 4.17
CA ALA A 52 0.00 0.03 5.21
C ALA A 52 -0.04 0.75 6.56
N SER A 53 -0.65 0.14 7.57
CA SER A 53 -0.77 0.73 8.91
C SER A 53 -0.50 -0.29 10.00
N VAL A 54 0.15 0.14 11.07
CA VAL A 54 0.04 -0.56 12.36
C VAL A 54 -1.43 -0.47 12.81
N PRO A 55 -2.07 -1.56 13.25
CA PRO A 55 -3.47 -1.52 13.68
C PRO A 55 -3.70 -0.52 14.81
N PHE A 56 -4.74 0.31 14.66
CA PHE A 56 -5.06 1.35 15.64
C PHE A 56 -5.35 0.79 17.03
N ASN A 57 -5.98 -0.39 17.12
CA ASN A 57 -6.27 -1.08 18.38
C ASN A 57 -5.05 -1.77 19.01
N GLN A 58 -3.88 -1.68 18.38
CA GLN A 58 -2.60 -2.27 18.83
C GLN A 58 -2.60 -3.81 18.92
N GLU A 59 -3.64 -4.47 18.42
CA GLU A 59 -3.61 -5.92 18.27
C GLU A 59 -2.79 -6.31 17.04
N ALA A 60 -2.42 -7.59 16.97
CA ALA A 60 -1.70 -8.11 15.82
C ALA A 60 -2.54 -7.94 14.55
N ALA A 61 -1.93 -7.39 13.49
CA ALA A 61 -2.53 -7.37 12.17
C ALA A 61 -2.77 -8.81 11.69
N THR A 62 -3.96 -9.06 11.15
CA THR A 62 -4.37 -10.35 10.58
C THR A 62 -4.79 -10.18 9.13
N VAL A 63 -4.82 -11.29 8.41
CA VAL A 63 -5.42 -11.32 7.06
C VAL A 63 -6.94 -11.50 7.17
N GLY A 64 -7.69 -10.73 6.39
CA GLY A 64 -9.13 -10.93 6.23
C GLY A 64 -9.39 -12.07 5.23
N ASN A 65 -10.22 -13.04 5.60
CA ASN A 65 -10.60 -14.11 4.68
C ASN A 65 -11.39 -13.54 3.49
N GLY A 66 -10.88 -13.72 2.27
CA GLY A 66 -11.46 -13.17 1.04
C GLY A 66 -11.08 -11.71 0.73
N THR A 67 -10.22 -11.08 1.54
CA THR A 67 -9.72 -9.73 1.24
C THR A 67 -8.79 -9.76 0.03
N MET A 68 -9.08 -8.91 -0.95
CA MET A 68 -8.28 -8.73 -2.17
C MET A 68 -8.21 -7.24 -2.49
N VAL A 69 -7.04 -6.77 -2.89
CA VAL A 69 -6.82 -5.42 -3.40
C VAL A 69 -6.22 -5.55 -4.79
N GLU A 70 -6.88 -4.96 -5.77
CA GLU A 70 -6.41 -4.94 -7.16
C GLU A 70 -5.76 -3.58 -7.45
N LEU A 71 -4.57 -3.61 -8.06
CA LEU A 71 -3.90 -2.43 -8.57
C LEU A 71 -4.23 -2.29 -10.06
N ALA A 72 -4.87 -1.19 -10.44
CA ALA A 72 -5.22 -0.94 -11.83
C ALA A 72 -3.97 -0.59 -12.65
N ILE A 73 -3.49 -1.56 -13.45
CA ILE A 73 -2.32 -1.44 -14.33
C ILE A 73 -2.78 -1.64 -15.79
N HIS A 74 -2.29 -0.79 -16.70
CA HIS A 74 -2.80 -0.68 -18.07
C HIS A 74 -1.92 -1.33 -19.16
N SER A 75 -0.86 -2.05 -18.79
CA SER A 75 -0.05 -2.82 -19.72
C SER A 75 0.49 -4.09 -19.07
N ARG A 76 0.75 -5.13 -19.87
CA ARG A 76 1.32 -6.38 -19.36
C ARG A 76 2.75 -6.19 -18.90
N GLU A 77 3.50 -5.37 -19.62
CA GLU A 77 4.89 -5.05 -19.32
C GLU A 77 5.02 -4.37 -17.95
N ALA A 78 4.06 -3.52 -17.57
CA ALA A 78 4.04 -2.91 -16.24
C ALA A 78 3.61 -3.91 -15.15
N VAL A 79 2.82 -4.92 -15.47
CA VAL A 79 2.52 -6.03 -14.54
C VAL A 79 3.74 -6.90 -14.34
N ASP A 80 4.49 -7.20 -15.40
CA ASP A 80 5.71 -8.03 -15.34
C ASP A 80 6.88 -7.34 -14.62
N ALA A 81 6.84 -6.01 -14.50
CA ALA A 81 7.84 -5.21 -13.79
C ALA A 81 7.61 -5.11 -12.27
N LEU A 82 6.45 -5.56 -11.78
CA LEU A 82 6.09 -5.61 -10.35
C LEU A 82 6.62 -6.89 -9.70
#